data_AF-A0A963FDH7-F1
#
_entry.id   AF-A0A963FDH7-F1
#
_cell.length_a   1.000
_cell.length_b   1.000
_cell.length_c   1.000
_cell.angle_alpha   90.00
_cell.angle_beta   90.00
_cell.angle_gamma   90.00
#
_symmetry.space_group_name_H-M   'P 1'
#
loop_
_entity.id
_entity.type
_entity.pdbx_description
1 polymer ?
#
loop_
_entity_poly.entity_id
_entity_poly.type
_entity_poly.pdbx_seq_one_letter_code
_entity_poly.pdbx_strand_id
1 'polypeptide(L)'
;MYTFNKLIVLLLCVAGLSYWLFSSTSEESSSMRKADFYQASLKAEPLIEAINKYAVLKKSAPKQLDELIPRFIKEIPDTGLEGCNSFKYINYGSGRIVVLWYDLGSRHGQPVSKESRYPDGDSGHAILTFTIGEGDHVIDAKFDRMPKEFQQTEFDSEQWLAGNGRIEMAPDLPEKYELSRMPRTVLESLLGHPDGQRVLRDAPWELRINCPRSLTERDILFYWPGESYPEQIYGGNTELIGKWLYVH
;
A
#
# COMPACT_ATOMS: atom_id res chain seq x y z
N MET A 1 34.99 -9.47 -44.77
CA MET A 1 34.01 -10.43 -44.23
C MET A 1 34.42 -11.13 -42.93
N TYR A 2 35.69 -11.10 -42.47
CA TYR A 2 36.12 -11.85 -41.25
C TYR A 2 35.85 -11.15 -39.90
N THR A 3 35.62 -9.84 -39.89
CA THR A 3 35.42 -9.05 -38.66
C THR A 3 34.02 -9.16 -38.08
N PHE A 4 33.01 -9.43 -38.91
CA PHE A 4 31.60 -9.47 -38.49
C PHE A 4 31.29 -10.66 -37.55
N ASN A 5 31.88 -11.84 -37.80
CA ASN A 5 31.65 -13.03 -36.97
C ASN A 5 32.26 -12.91 -35.56
N LYS A 6 33.37 -12.18 -35.38
CA LYS A 6 34.00 -12.01 -34.06
C LYS A 6 33.17 -11.13 -33.13
N LEU A 7 32.48 -10.12 -33.68
CA LEU A 7 31.63 -9.23 -32.89
C LEU A 7 30.37 -9.95 -32.38
N ILE A 8 29.77 -10.82 -33.21
CA ILE A 8 28.60 -11.62 -32.82
C ILE A 8 28.95 -12.60 -31.70
N VAL A 9 30.08 -13.29 -31.80
CA VAL A 9 30.52 -14.21 -30.74
C VAL A 9 30.79 -13.47 -29.44
N LEU A 10 31.44 -12.30 -29.49
CA LEU A 10 31.68 -11.48 -28.29
C LEU A 10 30.35 -11.03 -27.64
N LEU A 11 29.38 -10.57 -28.44
CA LEU A 11 28.07 -10.15 -27.92
C LEU A 11 27.30 -11.32 -27.31
N LEU A 12 27.36 -12.52 -27.90
CA LEU A 12 26.73 -13.73 -27.34
C LEU A 12 27.42 -14.18 -26.05
N CYS A 13 28.75 -14.09 -25.97
CA CYS A 13 29.48 -14.39 -24.74
C CYS A 13 29.14 -13.39 -23.62
N VAL A 14 29.08 -12.08 -23.94
CA VAL A 14 28.69 -11.06 -22.97
C VAL A 14 27.24 -11.27 -22.52
N ALA A 15 26.31 -11.52 -23.46
CA ALA A 15 24.91 -11.79 -23.15
C ALA A 15 24.73 -13.04 -22.28
N GLY A 16 25.45 -14.13 -22.60
CA GLY A 16 25.44 -15.38 -21.83
C GLY A 16 26.03 -15.22 -20.43
N LEU A 17 27.14 -14.48 -20.30
CA LEU A 17 27.74 -14.20 -18.99
C LEU A 17 26.84 -13.31 -18.13
N SER A 18 26.22 -12.29 -18.72
CA SER A 18 25.22 -11.49 -18.02
C SER A 18 24.01 -12.34 -17.61
N TYR A 19 23.45 -13.15 -18.51
CA TYR A 19 22.32 -14.01 -18.16
C TYR A 19 22.68 -14.98 -17.03
N TRP A 20 23.87 -15.56 -17.03
CA TRP A 20 24.32 -16.47 -15.97
C TRP A 20 24.55 -15.77 -14.62
N LEU A 21 25.12 -14.56 -14.65
CA LEU A 21 25.29 -13.71 -13.46
C LEU A 21 23.95 -13.20 -12.91
N PHE A 22 22.91 -13.08 -13.73
CA PHE A 22 21.58 -12.59 -13.32
C PHE A 22 20.53 -13.70 -13.08
N SER A 23 20.75 -14.94 -13.54
CA SER A 23 19.74 -16.03 -13.47
C SER A 23 19.93 -17.02 -12.31
N SER A 24 21.11 -17.07 -11.68
CA SER A 24 21.42 -18.04 -10.62
C SER A 24 20.99 -17.63 -9.20
N THR A 25 20.23 -16.54 -9.06
CA THR A 25 19.89 -15.96 -7.75
C THR A 25 18.42 -16.09 -7.32
N SER A 26 17.55 -16.82 -8.03
CA SER A 26 16.10 -16.60 -7.84
C SER A 26 15.43 -17.37 -6.69
N GLU A 27 15.69 -18.68 -6.50
CA GLU A 27 14.89 -19.48 -5.54
C GLU A 27 15.59 -19.83 -4.22
N GLU A 28 16.82 -20.33 -4.27
CA GLU A 28 17.58 -20.70 -3.06
C GLU A 28 17.87 -19.45 -2.21
N SER A 29 18.26 -18.36 -2.86
CA SER A 29 18.46 -17.05 -2.22
C SER A 29 17.18 -16.48 -1.61
N SER A 30 16.00 -16.75 -2.22
CA SER A 30 14.70 -16.35 -1.69
C SER A 30 14.32 -17.16 -0.46
N SER A 31 14.57 -18.48 -0.48
CA SER A 31 14.30 -19.36 0.66
C SER A 31 15.17 -19.02 1.87
N MET A 32 16.47 -18.82 1.67
CA MET A 32 17.38 -18.35 2.73
C MET A 32 16.94 -17.00 3.29
N ARG A 33 16.50 -16.08 2.42
CA ARG A 33 16.01 -14.76 2.82
C ARG A 33 14.79 -14.83 3.73
N LYS A 34 13.82 -15.67 3.38
CA LYS A 34 12.62 -15.88 4.19
C LYS A 34 12.97 -16.47 5.56
N ALA A 35 13.95 -17.38 5.61
CA ALA A 35 14.45 -17.92 6.88
C ALA A 35 15.09 -16.82 7.74
N ASP A 36 15.89 -15.94 7.16
CA ASP A 36 16.48 -14.80 7.86
C ASP A 36 15.40 -13.83 8.39
N PHE A 37 14.40 -13.50 7.56
CA PHE A 37 13.27 -12.68 7.98
C PHE A 37 12.44 -13.34 9.08
N TYR A 38 12.26 -14.66 9.03
CA TYR A 38 11.62 -15.39 10.10
C TYR A 38 12.41 -15.25 11.42
N GLN A 39 13.74 -15.39 11.40
CA GLN A 39 14.55 -15.16 12.60
C GLN A 39 14.45 -13.71 13.11
N ALA A 40 14.46 -12.73 12.22
CA ALA A 40 14.26 -11.32 12.58
C ALA A 40 12.89 -11.08 13.22
N SER A 41 11.86 -11.79 12.76
CA SER A 41 10.50 -11.71 13.31
C SER A 41 10.44 -12.22 14.76
N LEU A 42 11.17 -13.30 15.08
CA LEU A 42 11.27 -13.83 16.45
C LEU A 42 12.01 -12.86 17.38
N LYS A 43 13.09 -12.23 16.90
CA LYS A 43 13.82 -11.20 17.65
C LYS A 43 12.97 -9.97 17.97
N ALA A 44 11.95 -9.69 17.17
CA ALA A 44 11.06 -8.56 17.35
C ALA A 44 9.98 -8.79 18.43
N GLU A 45 9.76 -10.03 18.88
CA GLU A 45 8.69 -10.36 19.83
C GLU A 45 8.75 -9.56 21.15
N PRO A 46 9.92 -9.39 21.82
CA PRO A 46 9.99 -8.58 23.03
C PRO A 46 9.63 -7.10 22.78
N LEU A 47 9.95 -6.58 21.59
CA LEU A 47 9.62 -5.21 21.20
C LEU A 47 8.10 -5.05 20.97
N ILE A 48 7.47 -5.99 20.27
CA ILE A 48 6.01 -6.01 20.10
C ILE A 48 5.30 -6.10 21.46
N GLU A 49 5.78 -6.98 22.35
CA GLU A 49 5.22 -7.11 23.69
C GLU A 49 5.33 -5.81 24.48
N ALA A 50 6.47 -5.11 24.39
CA ALA A 50 6.68 -3.82 25.03
C ALA A 50 5.73 -2.73 24.49
N ILE A 51 5.53 -2.67 23.16
CA ILE A 51 4.57 -1.75 22.52
C ILE A 51 3.15 -2.03 23.02
N ASN A 52 2.76 -3.30 23.08
CA ASN A 52 1.43 -3.70 23.55
C ASN A 52 1.22 -3.34 25.03
N LYS A 53 2.20 -3.61 25.90
CA LYS A 53 2.17 -3.20 27.32
C LYS A 53 2.06 -1.68 27.47
N TYR A 54 2.81 -0.92 26.67
CA TYR A 54 2.71 0.54 26.63
C TYR A 54 1.30 0.97 26.24
N ALA A 55 0.74 0.40 25.16
CA ALA A 55 -0.57 0.74 24.65
C ALA A 55 -1.70 0.46 25.66
N VAL A 56 -1.63 -0.66 26.38
CA VAL A 56 -2.58 -0.97 27.47
C VAL A 56 -2.49 0.07 28.59
N LEU A 57 -1.28 0.44 29.01
CA LEU A 57 -1.09 1.37 30.13
C LEU A 57 -1.45 2.81 29.77
N LYS A 58 -1.10 3.25 28.56
CA LYS A 58 -1.24 4.65 28.10
C LYS A 58 -2.52 4.88 27.30
N LYS A 59 -3.26 3.81 26.97
CA LYS A 59 -4.43 3.82 26.08
C LYS A 59 -4.13 4.31 24.66
N SER A 60 -2.87 4.27 24.25
CA SER A 60 -2.40 4.66 22.92
C SER A 60 -1.03 4.03 22.66
N ALA A 61 -0.72 3.72 21.40
CA ALA A 61 0.61 3.28 21.00
C ALA A 61 1.68 4.37 21.28
N PRO A 62 2.96 4.01 21.51
CA PRO A 62 4.02 4.98 21.76
C PRO A 62 4.25 5.86 20.53
N LYS A 63 4.61 7.14 20.70
CA LYS A 63 4.90 8.00 19.53
C LYS A 63 6.18 7.60 18.80
N GLN A 64 7.12 7.03 19.54
CA GLN A 64 8.42 6.54 19.06
C GLN A 64 8.91 5.42 19.99
N LEU A 65 9.82 4.56 19.49
CA LEU A 65 10.29 3.39 20.24
C LEU A 65 11.02 3.75 21.55
N ASP A 66 11.68 4.91 21.62
CA ASP A 66 12.42 5.33 22.82
C ASP A 66 11.52 5.51 24.06
N GLU A 67 10.21 5.75 23.87
CA GLU A 67 9.25 5.85 24.98
C GLU A 67 9.05 4.52 25.72
N LEU A 68 9.51 3.41 25.12
CA LEU A 68 9.49 2.08 25.72
C LEU A 68 10.64 1.89 26.71
N ILE A 69 11.74 2.63 26.57
CA ILE A 69 12.97 2.46 27.35
C ILE A 69 12.97 3.39 28.57
N PRO A 70 13.49 2.96 29.73
CA PRO A 70 13.85 1.57 30.09
C PRO A 70 12.67 0.78 30.66
N ARG A 71 11.48 1.39 30.74
CA ARG A 71 10.38 0.91 31.57
C ARG A 71 9.71 -0.36 31.04
N PHE A 72 9.54 -0.47 29.74
CA PHE A 72 8.82 -1.56 29.08
C PHE A 72 9.76 -2.57 28.41
N ILE A 73 10.92 -2.09 27.98
CA ILE A 73 12.02 -2.89 27.46
C ILE A 73 13.35 -2.26 27.85
N LYS A 74 14.38 -3.08 28.05
CA LYS A 74 15.72 -2.60 28.44
C LYS A 74 16.37 -1.79 27.31
N GLU A 75 16.28 -2.29 26.09
CA GLU A 75 16.83 -1.71 24.87
C GLU A 75 16.05 -2.22 23.64
N ILE A 76 16.11 -1.52 22.52
CA ILE A 76 15.48 -2.00 21.27
C ILE A 76 16.36 -3.09 20.67
N PRO A 77 15.84 -4.31 20.40
CA PRO A 77 16.64 -5.39 19.82
C PRO A 77 17.07 -5.05 18.38
N ASP A 78 18.22 -5.60 17.95
CA ASP A 78 18.58 -5.64 16.53
C ASP A 78 17.71 -6.63 15.76
N THR A 79 17.62 -6.45 14.44
CA THR A 79 16.89 -7.38 13.56
C THR A 79 17.66 -8.68 13.28
N GLY A 80 18.97 -8.72 13.54
CA GLY A 80 19.87 -9.81 13.15
C GLY A 80 20.23 -9.85 11.66
N LEU A 81 19.74 -8.92 10.84
CA LEU A 81 19.97 -8.91 9.40
C LEU A 81 21.17 -8.04 9.05
N GLU A 82 22.09 -8.59 8.25
CA GLU A 82 23.23 -7.84 7.72
C GLU A 82 22.75 -6.65 6.88
N GLY A 83 23.28 -5.45 7.15
CA GLY A 83 22.91 -4.21 6.48
C GLY A 83 21.56 -3.61 6.88
N CYS A 84 20.75 -4.30 7.70
CA CYS A 84 19.37 -3.91 8.03
C CYS A 84 19.06 -4.09 9.51
N ASN A 85 20.01 -3.73 10.37
CA ASN A 85 20.06 -4.08 11.79
C ASN A 85 19.05 -3.34 12.71
N SER A 86 18.19 -2.46 12.18
CA SER A 86 17.26 -1.66 12.98
C SER A 86 15.82 -1.79 12.50
N PHE A 87 14.89 -1.77 13.47
CA PHE A 87 13.47 -1.67 13.20
C PHE A 87 13.09 -0.23 12.88
N LYS A 88 12.23 -0.05 11.88
CA LYS A 88 11.50 1.20 11.66
C LYS A 88 10.13 1.07 12.28
N TYR A 89 9.73 2.12 12.98
CA TYR A 89 8.43 2.20 13.64
C TYR A 89 7.65 3.38 13.07
N ILE A 90 6.35 3.16 12.81
CA ILE A 90 5.43 4.21 12.41
C ILE A 90 4.21 4.14 13.31
N ASN A 91 3.89 5.26 13.95
CA ASN A 91 2.62 5.44 14.65
C ASN A 91 1.61 6.06 13.69
N TYR A 92 0.46 5.42 13.54
CA TYR A 92 -0.63 5.84 12.67
C TYR A 92 -1.83 6.42 13.45
N GLY A 93 -1.71 6.64 14.76
CA GLY A 93 -2.78 7.14 15.62
C GLY A 93 -3.94 6.15 15.71
N SER A 94 -5.14 6.60 15.35
CA SER A 94 -6.33 5.71 15.26
C SER A 94 -6.21 4.64 14.17
N GLY A 95 -5.24 4.73 13.26
CA GLY A 95 -4.71 3.59 12.49
C GLY A 95 -5.53 3.08 11.32
N ARG A 96 -6.84 3.33 11.31
CA ARG A 96 -7.74 2.84 10.25
C ARG A 96 -7.73 3.78 9.05
N ILE A 97 -7.35 3.25 7.89
CA ILE A 97 -7.53 3.89 6.59
C ILE A 97 -8.50 3.04 5.77
N VAL A 98 -9.57 3.68 5.30
CA VAL A 98 -10.58 3.06 4.45
C VAL A 98 -10.56 3.75 3.09
N VAL A 99 -10.68 2.99 2.00
CA VAL A 99 -11.04 3.55 0.69
C VAL A 99 -12.51 3.29 0.47
N LEU A 100 -13.24 4.33 0.13
CA LEU A 100 -14.59 4.28 -0.41
C LEU A 100 -14.50 4.48 -1.92
N TRP A 101 -15.38 3.86 -2.69
CA TRP A 101 -15.51 4.16 -4.11
C TRP A 101 -16.96 4.35 -4.52
N TYR A 102 -17.16 5.25 -5.48
CA TYR A 102 -18.41 5.46 -6.18
C TYR A 102 -18.22 5.06 -7.63
N ASP A 103 -19.12 4.23 -8.13
CA ASP A 103 -19.22 3.87 -9.53
C ASP A 103 -19.79 5.06 -10.30
N LEU A 104 -19.02 5.54 -11.27
CA LEU A 104 -19.39 6.65 -12.14
C LEU A 104 -20.07 6.16 -13.43
N GLY A 105 -20.02 4.86 -13.70
CA GLY A 105 -20.59 4.23 -14.88
C GLY A 105 -19.54 3.78 -15.91
N SER A 106 -20.03 3.17 -16.98
CA SER A 106 -19.22 2.64 -18.08
C SER A 106 -18.45 3.75 -18.80
N ARG A 107 -17.23 3.43 -19.25
CA ARG A 107 -16.39 4.37 -20.04
C ARG A 107 -16.87 4.60 -21.47
N HIS A 108 -17.94 3.90 -21.90
CA HIS A 108 -18.49 3.96 -23.27
C HIS A 108 -17.42 3.89 -24.41
N GLY A 109 -16.28 3.23 -24.17
CA GLY A 109 -15.11 3.18 -25.07
C GLY A 109 -13.94 2.35 -24.52
N GLN A 110 -12.93 2.04 -25.37
CA GLN A 110 -11.85 1.10 -25.06
C GLN A 110 -10.97 1.52 -23.86
N PRO A 111 -10.47 0.53 -23.07
CA PRO A 111 -9.66 0.80 -21.88
C PRO A 111 -8.44 1.70 -22.15
N VAL A 112 -8.29 2.74 -21.34
CA VAL A 112 -7.13 3.66 -21.35
C VAL A 112 -5.93 2.97 -20.70
N SER A 113 -5.34 1.99 -21.39
CA SER A 113 -4.08 1.30 -21.02
C SER A 113 -4.02 0.70 -19.60
N LYS A 114 -2.89 0.08 -19.25
CA LYS A 114 -2.84 -1.29 -18.69
C LYS A 114 -2.94 -1.49 -17.17
N GLU A 115 -3.04 -0.47 -16.32
CA GLU A 115 -3.03 -0.70 -14.87
C GLU A 115 -4.00 0.24 -14.14
N SER A 116 -5.07 -0.35 -13.59
CA SER A 116 -5.98 0.31 -12.66
C SER A 116 -5.23 0.58 -11.36
N ARG A 117 -5.31 1.80 -10.80
CA ARG A 117 -4.69 2.08 -9.50
C ARG A 117 -5.44 1.39 -8.37
N TYR A 118 -6.75 1.28 -8.53
CA TYR A 118 -7.62 0.59 -7.60
C TYR A 118 -8.17 -0.66 -8.28
N PRO A 119 -7.99 -1.86 -7.70
CA PRO A 119 -8.63 -3.07 -8.22
C PRO A 119 -10.14 -3.10 -7.92
N ASP A 120 -10.64 -2.11 -7.19
CA ASP A 120 -12.01 -2.03 -6.69
C ASP A 120 -13.03 -1.65 -7.82
N GLY A 121 -14.30 -2.07 -7.65
CA GLY A 121 -15.39 -1.83 -8.60
C GLY A 121 -15.32 -2.63 -9.91
N ASP A 122 -16.22 -2.33 -10.86
CA ASP A 122 -16.18 -2.95 -12.20
C ASP A 122 -15.00 -2.39 -13.01
N SER A 123 -14.14 -3.27 -13.53
CA SER A 123 -12.97 -2.94 -14.35
C SER A 123 -13.28 -2.13 -15.63
N GLY A 124 -14.52 -2.20 -16.12
CA GLY A 124 -15.04 -1.47 -17.26
C GLY A 124 -15.54 -0.06 -16.93
N HIS A 125 -15.72 0.26 -15.65
CA HIS A 125 -16.33 1.49 -15.18
C HIS A 125 -15.30 2.49 -14.66
N ALA A 126 -15.60 3.78 -14.78
CA ALA A 126 -14.88 4.83 -14.08
C ALA A 126 -15.30 4.84 -12.61
N ILE A 127 -14.37 5.18 -11.71
CA ILE A 127 -14.68 5.30 -10.28
C ILE A 127 -14.12 6.59 -9.69
N LEU A 128 -14.82 7.13 -8.71
CA LEU A 128 -14.31 8.15 -7.80
C LEU A 128 -14.03 7.50 -6.45
N THR A 129 -12.77 7.56 -6.03
CA THR A 129 -12.32 6.98 -4.77
C THR A 129 -12.05 8.08 -3.74
N PHE A 130 -12.42 7.81 -2.49
CA PHE A 130 -12.09 8.65 -1.34
C PHE A 130 -11.30 7.81 -0.34
N THR A 131 -10.14 8.30 0.06
CA THR A 131 -9.41 7.71 1.18
C THR A 131 -9.83 8.42 2.46
N ILE A 132 -10.38 7.68 3.40
CA ILE A 132 -10.80 8.12 4.72
C ILE A 132 -9.72 7.75 5.72
N GLY A 133 -9.25 8.74 6.47
CA GLY A 133 -8.17 8.60 7.44
C GLY A 133 -8.63 8.76 8.89
N GLU A 134 -7.71 9.25 9.72
CA GLU A 134 -7.95 9.51 11.14
C GLU A 134 -9.11 10.50 11.35
N GLY A 135 -9.94 10.22 12.36
CA GLY A 135 -11.13 11.01 12.68
C GLY A 135 -12.28 10.88 11.68
N ASP A 136 -12.24 9.91 10.75
CA ASP A 136 -13.29 9.67 9.75
C ASP A 136 -13.48 10.85 8.76
N HIS A 137 -12.36 11.44 8.33
CA HIS A 137 -12.33 12.51 7.31
C HIS A 137 -11.63 12.05 6.04
N VAL A 138 -12.02 12.64 4.91
CA VAL A 138 -11.34 12.47 3.61
C VAL A 138 -9.92 13.03 3.70
N ILE A 139 -8.93 12.21 3.36
CA ILE A 139 -7.52 12.62 3.25
C ILE A 139 -7.05 12.71 1.79
N ASP A 140 -7.75 12.06 0.87
CA ASP A 140 -7.44 12.03 -0.56
C ASP A 140 -8.71 11.69 -1.37
N ALA A 141 -8.84 12.26 -2.56
CA ALA A 141 -9.93 11.99 -3.49
C ALA A 141 -9.37 11.86 -4.90
N LYS A 142 -9.65 10.75 -5.57
CA LYS A 142 -9.02 10.40 -6.86
C LYS A 142 -10.01 9.76 -7.80
N PHE A 143 -9.99 10.23 -9.03
CA PHE A 143 -10.60 9.53 -10.15
C PHE A 143 -9.69 8.39 -10.61
N ASP A 144 -10.29 7.26 -10.96
CA ASP A 144 -9.63 6.17 -11.65
C ASP A 144 -10.46 5.76 -12.86
N ARG A 145 -9.77 5.33 -13.92
CA ARG A 145 -10.39 4.83 -15.16
C ARG A 145 -11.36 5.84 -15.85
N MET A 146 -11.21 7.15 -15.68
CA MET A 146 -12.02 8.15 -16.41
C MET A 146 -11.79 8.08 -17.94
N PRO A 147 -12.84 8.26 -18.77
CA PRO A 147 -12.68 8.40 -20.22
C PRO A 147 -11.93 9.69 -20.56
N LYS A 148 -11.28 9.71 -21.72
CA LYS A 148 -10.54 10.89 -22.20
C LYS A 148 -11.45 12.03 -22.62
N GLU A 149 -12.63 11.70 -23.11
CA GLU A 149 -13.60 12.63 -23.65
C GLU A 149 -14.95 12.36 -22.99
N PHE A 150 -15.53 13.38 -22.39
CA PHE A 150 -16.86 13.40 -21.81
C PHE A 150 -17.30 14.87 -21.69
N GLN A 151 -18.60 15.12 -21.61
CA GLN A 151 -19.13 16.47 -21.41
C GLN A 151 -19.34 16.70 -19.92
N GLN A 152 -18.48 17.52 -19.30
CA GLN A 152 -18.67 17.90 -17.90
C GLN A 152 -19.98 18.68 -17.72
N THR A 153 -20.69 18.39 -16.64
CA THR A 153 -21.90 19.10 -16.21
C THR A 153 -21.73 19.60 -14.78
N GLU A 154 -22.53 20.58 -14.37
CA GLU A 154 -22.55 21.03 -12.98
C GLU A 154 -23.00 19.88 -12.05
N PHE A 155 -22.39 19.77 -10.88
CA PHE A 155 -22.77 18.80 -9.88
C PHE A 155 -24.16 19.11 -9.28
N ASP A 156 -25.04 18.12 -9.41
CA ASP A 156 -26.39 18.04 -8.87
C ASP A 156 -26.50 16.79 -7.98
N SER A 157 -26.71 17.01 -6.67
CA SER A 157 -26.77 15.92 -5.69
C SER A 157 -27.98 15.00 -5.90
N GLU A 158 -29.13 15.52 -6.34
CA GLU A 158 -30.32 14.69 -6.57
C GLU A 158 -30.10 13.76 -7.77
N GLN A 159 -29.53 14.29 -8.86
CA GLN A 159 -29.18 13.47 -10.02
C GLN A 159 -28.08 12.45 -9.72
N TRP A 160 -27.08 12.86 -8.92
CA TRP A 160 -26.01 11.96 -8.48
C TRP A 160 -26.56 10.77 -7.68
N LEU A 161 -27.44 11.06 -6.72
CA LEU A 161 -28.09 10.05 -5.88
C LEU A 161 -29.00 9.13 -6.70
N ALA A 162 -29.61 9.64 -7.76
CA ALA A 162 -30.36 8.85 -8.73
C ALA A 162 -29.49 7.98 -9.65
N GLY A 163 -28.15 8.12 -9.58
CA GLY A 163 -27.21 7.39 -10.42
C GLY A 163 -27.11 7.91 -11.86
N ASN A 164 -27.67 9.08 -12.14
CA ASN A 164 -27.72 9.65 -13.48
C ASN A 164 -26.56 10.63 -13.66
N GLY A 165 -25.80 10.49 -14.75
CA GLY A 165 -24.78 11.47 -15.13
C GLY A 165 -23.59 11.59 -14.17
N ARG A 166 -23.31 10.56 -13.36
CA ARG A 166 -22.26 10.62 -12.33
C ARG A 166 -20.89 10.93 -12.95
N ILE A 167 -20.55 10.32 -14.08
CA ILE A 167 -19.27 10.53 -14.75
C ILE A 167 -19.10 11.96 -15.28
N GLU A 168 -20.17 12.57 -15.75
CA GLU A 168 -20.20 13.96 -16.24
C GLU A 168 -20.10 14.98 -15.09
N MET A 169 -20.72 14.69 -13.94
CA MET A 169 -20.73 15.58 -12.77
C MET A 169 -19.48 15.45 -11.89
N ALA A 170 -18.81 14.29 -11.87
CA ALA A 170 -17.77 14.01 -10.89
C ALA A 170 -16.60 15.04 -10.89
N PRO A 171 -16.13 15.55 -12.04
CA PRO A 171 -15.06 16.55 -12.07
C PRO A 171 -15.42 17.91 -11.46
N ASP A 172 -16.71 18.26 -11.37
CA ASP A 172 -17.18 19.51 -10.75
C ASP A 172 -17.10 19.45 -9.21
N LEU A 173 -17.10 18.25 -8.61
CA LEU A 173 -17.03 18.07 -7.15
C LEU A 173 -15.84 18.78 -6.47
N PRO A 174 -14.58 18.56 -6.88
CA PRO A 174 -13.45 19.26 -6.28
C PRO A 174 -13.41 20.77 -6.57
N GLU A 175 -14.14 21.25 -7.59
CA GLU A 175 -14.27 22.69 -7.87
C GLU A 175 -15.29 23.35 -6.94
N LYS A 176 -16.39 22.66 -6.64
CA LYS A 176 -17.51 23.15 -5.83
C LYS A 176 -17.32 22.93 -4.32
N TYR A 177 -16.57 21.91 -3.92
CA TYR A 177 -16.40 21.51 -2.52
C TYR A 177 -14.95 21.31 -2.13
N GLU A 178 -14.60 21.72 -0.91
CA GLU A 178 -13.35 21.32 -0.27
C GLU A 178 -13.47 19.86 0.19
N LEU A 179 -13.12 18.92 -0.71
CA LEU A 179 -13.20 17.49 -0.41
C LEU A 179 -12.18 17.07 0.65
N SER A 180 -11.02 17.72 0.72
CA SER A 180 -10.01 17.42 1.75
C SER A 180 -10.55 17.78 3.13
N ARG A 181 -10.37 16.88 4.10
CA ARG A 181 -10.88 16.98 5.46
C ARG A 181 -12.41 17.00 5.57
N MET A 182 -13.15 16.72 4.50
CA MET A 182 -14.60 16.55 4.59
C MET A 182 -14.90 15.35 5.50
N PRO A 183 -15.75 15.49 6.55
CA PRO A 183 -16.19 14.35 7.35
C PRO A 183 -16.92 13.35 6.47
N ARG A 184 -16.71 12.05 6.69
CA ARG A 184 -17.38 10.98 5.94
C ARG A 184 -18.91 11.13 5.94
N THR A 185 -19.49 11.52 7.06
CA THR A 185 -20.93 11.74 7.19
C THR A 185 -21.45 12.86 6.28
N VAL A 186 -20.68 13.93 6.10
CA VAL A 186 -21.00 15.03 5.18
C VAL A 186 -20.86 14.54 3.73
N LEU A 187 -19.78 13.81 3.44
CA LEU A 187 -19.56 13.21 2.13
C LEU A 187 -20.71 12.27 1.72
N GLU A 188 -21.13 11.37 2.61
CA GLU A 188 -22.22 10.42 2.35
C GLU A 188 -23.59 11.12 2.29
N SER A 189 -23.76 12.26 2.97
CA SER A 189 -24.97 13.08 2.80
C SER A 189 -25.01 13.74 1.41
N LEU A 190 -23.86 14.07 0.84
CA LEU A 190 -23.73 14.72 -0.47
C LEU A 190 -23.84 13.72 -1.63
N LEU A 191 -23.18 12.57 -1.50
CA LEU A 191 -22.98 11.59 -2.58
C LEU A 191 -23.79 10.31 -2.40
N GLY A 192 -24.45 10.14 -1.26
CA GLY A 192 -25.09 8.88 -0.87
C GLY A 192 -24.10 7.88 -0.31
N HIS A 193 -24.55 6.65 -0.10
CA HIS A 193 -23.65 5.57 0.30
C HIS A 193 -22.69 5.21 -0.85
N PRO A 194 -21.41 4.91 -0.53
CA PRO A 194 -20.48 4.46 -1.55
C PRO A 194 -20.91 3.10 -2.11
N ASP A 195 -20.63 2.87 -3.40
CA ASP A 195 -20.90 1.61 -4.09
C ASP A 195 -20.00 0.47 -3.56
N GLY A 196 -18.89 0.82 -2.89
CA GLY A 196 -18.23 -0.10 -1.99
C GLY A 196 -17.11 0.52 -1.15
N GLN A 197 -16.53 -0.30 -0.29
CA GLN A 197 -15.43 0.11 0.58
C GLN A 197 -14.45 -1.02 0.86
N ARG A 198 -13.19 -0.67 1.13
CA ARG A 198 -12.13 -1.59 1.55
C ARG A 198 -11.25 -0.92 2.60
N VAL A 199 -10.83 -1.70 3.60
CA VAL A 199 -9.84 -1.23 4.57
C VAL A 199 -8.46 -1.37 3.94
N LEU A 200 -7.74 -0.26 3.76
CA LEU A 200 -6.35 -0.27 3.28
C LEU A 200 -5.38 -0.62 4.42
N ARG A 201 -5.72 -0.21 5.63
CA ARG A 201 -4.93 -0.43 6.84
C ARG A 201 -5.84 -0.40 8.05
N ASP A 202 -5.74 -1.39 8.91
CA ASP A 202 -6.46 -1.45 10.19
C ASP A 202 -5.47 -1.61 11.35
N ALA A 203 -4.53 -0.67 11.44
CA ALA A 203 -3.38 -0.80 12.34
C ALA A 203 -3.00 0.54 12.97
N PRO A 204 -3.03 0.68 14.31
CA PRO A 204 -2.61 1.91 14.98
C PRO A 204 -1.11 2.18 14.87
N TRP A 205 -0.31 1.17 14.51
CA TRP A 205 1.12 1.30 14.29
C TRP A 205 1.64 0.16 13.40
N GLU A 206 2.83 0.37 12.86
CA GLU A 206 3.58 -0.59 12.06
C GLU A 206 5.01 -0.68 12.55
N LEU A 207 5.50 -1.90 12.69
CA LEU A 207 6.91 -2.19 12.88
C LEU A 207 7.40 -2.85 11.59
N ARG A 208 8.50 -2.37 11.02
CA ARG A 208 9.03 -2.91 9.76
C ARG A 208 10.53 -2.94 9.68
N ILE A 209 11.00 -3.80 8.80
CA ILE A 209 12.38 -3.94 8.38
C ILE A 209 12.41 -3.64 6.89
N ASN A 210 13.11 -2.57 6.52
CA ASN A 210 13.40 -2.29 5.11
C ASN A 210 14.76 -2.90 4.81
N CYS A 211 14.81 -3.91 3.94
CA CYS A 211 16.07 -4.55 3.63
C CYS A 211 16.24 -4.81 2.12
N PRO A 212 16.27 -3.74 1.29
CA PRO A 212 16.42 -3.89 -0.15
C PRO A 212 17.77 -4.52 -0.49
N ARG A 213 17.80 -5.51 -1.39
CA ARG A 213 19.03 -6.10 -1.92
C ARG A 213 19.58 -5.33 -3.12
N SER A 214 18.70 -4.66 -3.86
CA SER A 214 19.03 -3.87 -5.04
C SER A 214 18.23 -2.57 -5.05
N LEU A 215 18.57 -1.65 -5.96
CA LEU A 215 17.83 -0.39 -6.13
C LEU A 215 16.39 -0.59 -6.61
N THR A 216 16.08 -1.77 -7.16
CA THR A 216 14.78 -2.12 -7.71
C THR A 216 13.97 -3.04 -6.80
N GLU A 217 14.63 -3.88 -5.99
CA GLU A 217 13.96 -4.78 -5.04
C GLU A 217 13.51 -4.03 -3.79
N ARG A 218 12.24 -4.20 -3.42
CA ARG A 218 11.64 -3.59 -2.25
C ARG A 218 11.24 -4.66 -1.24
N ASP A 219 12.23 -5.42 -0.76
CA ASP A 219 12.05 -6.36 0.34
C ASP A 219 11.66 -5.60 1.62
N ILE A 220 10.42 -5.77 2.05
CA ILE A 220 9.90 -5.20 3.28
C ILE A 220 9.28 -6.33 4.10
N LEU A 221 9.72 -6.48 5.34
CA LEU A 221 9.03 -7.31 6.33
C LEU A 221 8.36 -6.39 7.34
N PHE A 222 7.05 -6.49 7.53
CA PHE A 222 6.35 -5.63 8.49
C PHE A 222 5.28 -6.36 9.31
N TYR A 223 4.94 -5.77 10.45
CA TYR A 223 3.95 -6.28 11.39
C TYR A 223 2.92 -5.20 11.70
N TRP A 224 1.65 -5.61 11.67
CA TRP A 224 0.52 -4.86 12.20
C TRP A 224 -0.12 -5.65 13.35
N PRO A 225 -0.45 -4.99 14.48
CA PRO A 225 -0.99 -5.67 15.66
C PRO A 225 -2.33 -6.39 15.44
N GLY A 226 -3.10 -6.00 14.42
CA GLY A 226 -4.36 -6.66 14.05
C GLY A 226 -4.19 -7.86 13.11
N GLU A 227 -2.98 -8.09 12.58
CA GLU A 227 -2.65 -9.18 11.64
C GLU A 227 -3.59 -9.27 10.41
N SER A 228 -4.27 -8.16 10.08
CA SER A 228 -5.14 -8.03 8.92
C SER A 228 -4.36 -7.38 7.78
N TYR A 229 -3.79 -8.22 6.93
CA TYR A 229 -2.92 -7.82 5.84
C TYR A 229 -3.66 -7.88 4.48
N PRO A 230 -3.45 -6.91 3.57
CA PRO A 230 -3.95 -7.00 2.21
C PRO A 230 -3.11 -7.99 1.38
N GLU A 231 -3.70 -8.57 0.33
CA GLU A 231 -2.99 -9.47 -0.60
C GLU A 231 -1.84 -8.78 -1.36
N GLN A 232 -1.96 -7.46 -1.58
CA GLN A 232 -0.95 -6.62 -2.23
C GLN A 232 -0.79 -5.29 -1.49
N ILE A 233 0.47 -4.86 -1.29
CA ILE A 233 0.82 -3.58 -0.66
C ILE A 233 2.21 -3.14 -1.10
N TYR A 234 2.49 -1.84 -1.02
CA TYR A 234 3.77 -1.22 -1.45
C TYR A 234 4.19 -1.52 -2.91
N GLY A 235 3.25 -1.97 -3.74
CA GLY A 235 3.48 -2.33 -5.14
C GLY A 235 4.09 -3.71 -5.36
N GLY A 236 4.12 -4.57 -4.35
CA GLY A 236 4.59 -5.96 -4.43
C GLY A 236 3.51 -6.98 -4.06
N ASN A 237 3.83 -8.25 -4.30
CA ASN A 237 3.04 -9.36 -3.77
C ASN A 237 3.39 -9.55 -2.30
N THR A 238 2.48 -10.18 -1.56
CA THR A 238 2.66 -10.40 -0.13
C THR A 238 2.64 -11.87 0.23
N GLU A 239 3.43 -12.22 1.25
CA GLU A 239 3.50 -13.56 1.81
C GLU A 239 3.65 -13.48 3.33
N LEU A 240 2.95 -14.35 4.05
CA LEU A 240 3.07 -14.41 5.51
C LEU A 240 4.35 -15.15 5.92
N ILE A 241 5.12 -14.53 6.81
CA ILE A 241 6.25 -15.14 7.50
C ILE A 241 5.96 -15.09 9.00
N GLY A 242 5.40 -16.17 9.53
CA GLY A 242 4.85 -16.19 10.89
C GLY A 242 3.69 -15.21 11.02
N LYS A 243 3.83 -14.21 11.91
CA LYS A 243 2.84 -13.13 12.11
C LYS A 243 3.09 -11.88 11.28
N TRP A 244 4.18 -11.86 10.51
CA TRP A 244 4.65 -10.72 9.74
C TRP A 244 4.28 -10.90 8.27
N LEU A 245 4.09 -9.78 7.57
CA LEU A 245 3.90 -9.76 6.13
C LEU A 245 5.21 -9.39 5.45
N TYR A 246 5.66 -10.26 4.55
CA TYR A 246 6.78 -10.03 3.66
C TYR A 246 6.26 -9.54 2.30
N VAL A 247 6.87 -8.49 1.78
CA VAL A 247 6.55 -7.89 0.48
C VAL A 247 7.74 -8.05 -0.46
N HIS A 248 7.47 -8.58 -1.66
CA HIS A 248 8.47 -8.88 -2.68
C HIS A 248 7.94 -8.71 -4.11
#